data_AF-A0A6M2EMX9-F1
#
_entry.id   AF-A0A6M2EMX9-F1
#
_cell.length_a   1.000
_cell.length_b   1.000
_cell.length_c   1.000
_cell.angle_alpha   90.00
_cell.angle_beta   90.00
_cell.angle_gamma   90.00
#
_symmetry.space_group_name_H-M   'P 1'
#
loop_
_entity.id
_entity.type
_entity.pdbx_description
1 polymer ?
#
loop_
_entity_poly.entity_id
_entity_poly.type
_entity_poly.pdbx_seq_one_letter_code
_entity_poly.pdbx_strand_id
1 'polypeptide(L)'
;MDWGNVTAEDLIGALKEIDWTSPPRPLNEFLSKFTIPRSYSKWSSRLKCNLYYYRTNYFILILLILGVACILRPLAILATALSALAIAFFNDSFAASFSEKVTRTVRKFSPHLAAKMRPPHMPVIRGRPSAKKSVYICGQPRLLFVLLFSAASFLLWYSSGSLLYVSWAYAISIFVTVLHASFRTPNLKARLNTFREEFRAVWRNYSEL
;
A
#
# COMPACT_ATOMS: atom_id res chain seq x y z
N MET A 1 4.36 -29.58 -9.07
CA MET A 1 3.41 -29.27 -7.98
C MET A 1 1.95 -29.64 -8.29
N ASP A 2 1.37 -30.56 -7.50
CA ASP A 2 -0.08 -30.71 -7.35
C ASP A 2 -0.57 -29.68 -6.33
N TRP A 3 -1.01 -28.51 -6.82
CA TRP A 3 -1.57 -27.44 -5.98
C TRP A 3 -2.81 -27.87 -5.16
N GLY A 4 -3.34 -29.07 -5.41
CA GLY A 4 -4.35 -29.71 -4.56
C GLY A 4 -3.88 -29.92 -3.12
N ASN A 5 -2.60 -30.25 -2.91
CA ASN A 5 -2.05 -30.60 -1.59
C ASN A 5 -1.46 -29.39 -0.84
N VAL A 6 -1.26 -28.25 -1.52
CA VAL A 6 -0.73 -27.03 -0.90
C VAL A 6 -1.77 -26.45 0.05
N THR A 7 -1.44 -26.33 1.34
CA THR A 7 -2.35 -25.72 2.31
C THR A 7 -2.43 -24.20 2.14
N ALA A 8 -3.43 -23.56 2.75
CA ALA A 8 -3.51 -22.10 2.72
C ALA A 8 -2.34 -21.45 3.48
N GLU A 9 -1.86 -22.11 4.54
CA GLU A 9 -0.73 -21.65 5.36
C GLU A 9 0.57 -21.65 4.56
N ASP A 10 0.84 -22.74 3.83
CA ASP A 10 2.01 -22.84 2.95
C ASP A 10 2.01 -21.73 1.88
N LEU A 11 0.83 -21.45 1.30
CA LEU A 11 0.68 -20.40 0.30
C LEU A 11 0.93 -19.01 0.90
N ILE A 12 0.43 -18.75 2.12
CA ILE A 12 0.64 -17.48 2.82
C ILE A 12 2.11 -17.34 3.23
N GLY A 13 2.73 -18.41 3.71
CA GLY A 13 4.16 -18.46 4.02
C GLY A 13 4.99 -18.11 2.79
N ALA A 14 4.73 -18.77 1.67
CA ALA A 14 5.39 -18.47 0.41
C ALA A 14 5.19 -17.00 0.00
N LEU A 15 3.96 -16.47 0.07
CA LEU A 15 3.66 -15.06 -0.25
C LEU A 15 4.40 -14.05 0.64
N LYS A 16 4.72 -14.40 1.88
CA LYS A 16 5.48 -13.54 2.80
C LYS A 16 6.97 -13.52 2.49
N GLU A 17 7.54 -14.65 2.08
CA GLU A 17 8.98 -14.80 1.76
C GLU A 17 9.37 -14.23 0.40
N ILE A 18 8.41 -13.70 -0.35
CA ILE A 18 8.58 -13.34 -1.74
C ILE A 18 9.20 -11.95 -1.94
N ASP A 19 10.19 -11.89 -2.85
CA ASP A 19 10.71 -10.64 -3.41
C ASP A 19 9.68 -9.96 -4.33
N TRP A 20 9.13 -8.85 -3.85
CA TRP A 20 8.15 -7.99 -4.54
C TRP A 20 8.75 -7.20 -5.71
N THR A 21 10.06 -7.29 -5.94
CA THR A 21 10.79 -6.65 -7.05
C THR A 21 10.64 -7.41 -8.38
N SER A 22 9.96 -8.55 -8.37
CA SER A 22 9.73 -9.35 -9.58
C SER A 22 8.89 -8.59 -10.61
N PRO A 23 9.37 -8.42 -11.86
CA PRO A 23 8.62 -7.70 -12.89
C PRO A 23 7.31 -8.41 -13.25
N PRO A 24 6.28 -7.66 -13.69
CA PRO A 24 5.02 -8.26 -14.10
C PRO A 24 5.21 -9.18 -15.31
N ARG A 25 4.41 -10.25 -15.35
CA ARG A 25 4.34 -11.17 -16.49
C ARG A 25 3.71 -10.45 -17.69
N PRO A 26 4.07 -10.84 -18.93
CA PRO A 26 3.60 -10.13 -20.11
C PRO A 26 2.08 -10.24 -20.26
N LEU A 27 1.45 -9.15 -20.70
CA LEU A 27 -0.02 -9.01 -20.70
C LEU A 27 -0.72 -9.99 -21.66
N ASN A 28 -0.08 -10.32 -22.78
CA ASN A 28 -0.59 -11.32 -23.72
C ASN A 28 -0.71 -12.71 -23.07
N GLU A 29 0.23 -13.06 -22.19
CA GLU A 29 0.18 -14.30 -21.40
C GLU A 29 -0.91 -14.20 -20.33
N PHE A 30 -0.99 -13.06 -19.65
CA PHE A 30 -1.96 -12.81 -18.58
C PHE A 30 -3.40 -12.97 -19.06
N LEU A 31 -3.75 -12.35 -20.19
CA LEU A 31 -5.10 -12.32 -20.75
C LEU A 31 -5.42 -13.45 -21.74
N SER A 32 -4.54 -14.45 -21.87
CA SER A 32 -4.78 -15.57 -22.80
C SER A 32 -5.64 -16.67 -22.16
N LYS A 33 -6.43 -17.38 -22.98
CA LYS A 33 -7.06 -18.69 -22.67
C LYS A 33 -7.74 -18.79 -21.29
N PHE A 34 -9.05 -18.51 -21.26
CA PHE A 34 -9.93 -18.74 -20.12
C PHE A 34 -10.78 -20.00 -20.35
N THR A 35 -10.96 -20.82 -19.31
CA THR A 35 -11.84 -22.01 -19.36
C THR A 35 -12.54 -22.21 -18.03
N ILE A 36 -13.79 -22.67 -18.09
CA ILE A 36 -14.56 -23.03 -16.90
C ILE A 36 -13.98 -24.33 -16.30
N PRO A 37 -13.58 -24.34 -15.01
CA PRO A 37 -13.06 -25.54 -14.36
C PRO A 37 -14.18 -26.56 -14.17
N ARG A 38 -13.89 -27.83 -14.48
CA ARG A 38 -14.87 -28.93 -14.43
C ARG A 38 -15.05 -29.55 -13.05
N SER A 39 -14.16 -29.26 -12.09
CA SER A 39 -14.24 -29.80 -10.72
C SER A 39 -13.63 -28.83 -9.71
N TYR A 40 -14.07 -28.93 -8.45
CA TYR A 40 -13.57 -28.11 -7.34
C TYR A 40 -12.06 -28.26 -7.13
N SER A 41 -11.54 -29.50 -7.13
CA SER A 41 -10.09 -29.76 -7.01
C SER A 41 -9.29 -29.07 -8.12
N LYS A 42 -9.78 -29.13 -9.38
CA LYS A 42 -9.15 -28.43 -10.49
C LYS A 42 -9.25 -26.91 -10.33
N TRP A 43 -10.39 -26.37 -9.91
CA TRP A 43 -10.55 -24.94 -9.65
C TRP A 43 -9.59 -24.43 -8.57
N SER A 44 -9.53 -25.10 -7.42
CA SER A 44 -8.67 -24.71 -6.30
C SER A 44 -7.18 -24.74 -6.69
N SER A 45 -6.77 -25.79 -7.42
CA SER A 45 -5.42 -25.90 -7.98
C SER A 45 -5.10 -24.74 -8.95
N ARG A 46 -6.04 -24.38 -9.83
CA ARG A 46 -5.89 -23.24 -10.76
C ARG A 46 -5.76 -21.92 -10.03
N LEU A 47 -6.64 -21.68 -9.06
CA LEU A 47 -6.69 -20.45 -8.27
C LEU A 47 -5.33 -20.20 -7.59
N LYS A 48 -4.82 -21.19 -6.85
CA LYS A 48 -3.52 -21.10 -6.15
C LYS A 48 -2.36 -20.88 -7.14
N CYS A 49 -2.31 -21.68 -8.21
CA CYS A 49 -1.25 -21.59 -9.22
C CYS A 49 -1.21 -20.21 -9.90
N ASN A 50 -2.37 -19.71 -10.32
CA ASN A 50 -2.46 -18.44 -11.01
C ASN A 50 -2.18 -17.26 -10.07
N LEU A 51 -2.71 -17.27 -8.84
CA LEU A 51 -2.44 -16.24 -7.82
C LEU A 51 -0.94 -16.12 -7.54
N TYR A 52 -0.25 -17.25 -7.39
CA TYR A 52 1.20 -17.26 -7.16
C TYR A 52 1.97 -16.75 -8.39
N TYR A 53 1.64 -17.28 -9.58
CA TYR A 53 2.41 -16.98 -10.80
C TYR A 53 2.23 -15.55 -11.34
N TYR A 54 1.02 -14.99 -11.23
CA TYR A 54 0.66 -13.65 -11.72
C TYR A 54 0.51 -12.62 -10.58
N ARG A 55 1.05 -12.88 -9.38
CA ARG A 55 0.94 -12.02 -8.19
C ARG A 55 1.16 -10.53 -8.48
N THR A 56 2.25 -10.17 -9.18
CA THR A 56 2.58 -8.78 -9.51
C THR A 56 1.54 -8.17 -10.45
N ASN A 57 1.04 -8.93 -11.43
CA ASN A 57 -0.02 -8.48 -12.34
C ASN A 57 -1.32 -8.21 -11.60
N TYR A 58 -1.71 -9.08 -10.66
CA TYR A 58 -2.91 -8.87 -9.85
C TYR A 58 -2.77 -7.67 -8.92
N PHE A 59 -1.59 -7.48 -8.32
CA PHE A 59 -1.31 -6.30 -7.50
C PHE A 59 -1.45 -5.01 -8.33
N ILE A 60 -0.85 -4.97 -9.53
CA ILE A 60 -0.99 -3.83 -10.45
C ILE A 60 -2.45 -3.64 -10.88
N LEU A 61 -3.19 -4.71 -11.16
CA LEU A 61 -4.60 -4.64 -11.53
C LEU A 61 -5.46 -4.03 -10.42
N ILE A 62 -5.22 -4.44 -9.16
CA ILE A 62 -5.90 -3.88 -7.98
C ILE A 62 -5.58 -2.39 -7.85
N LEU A 63 -4.30 -2.01 -7.95
CA LEU A 63 -3.89 -0.60 -7.90
C LEU A 63 -4.50 0.22 -9.04
N LEU A 64 -4.62 -0.34 -10.24
CA LEU A 64 -5.22 0.33 -11.39
C LEU A 64 -6.72 0.57 -11.17
N ILE A 65 -7.46 -0.45 -10.72
CA ILE A 65 -8.90 -0.31 -10.44
C ILE A 65 -9.14 0.72 -9.34
N LEU A 66 -8.36 0.67 -8.25
CA LEU A 66 -8.44 1.66 -7.17
C LEU A 66 -8.04 3.06 -7.64
N GLY A 67 -6.98 3.16 -8.45
CA GLY A 67 -6.50 4.44 -9.00
C GLY A 67 -7.53 5.10 -9.89
N VAL A 68 -8.17 4.34 -10.79
CA VAL A 68 -9.28 4.82 -11.62
C VAL A 68 -10.46 5.25 -10.74
N ALA A 69 -10.83 4.46 -9.74
CA ALA A 69 -11.91 4.82 -8.81
C ALA A 69 -11.64 6.15 -8.08
N CYS A 70 -10.38 6.40 -7.67
CA CYS A 70 -9.98 7.67 -7.08
C CYS A 70 -10.03 8.82 -8.09
N ILE A 71 -9.53 8.63 -9.32
CA ILE A 71 -9.55 9.67 -10.37
C ILE A 71 -10.98 10.10 -10.72
N LEU A 72 -11.92 9.16 -10.75
CA LEU A 72 -13.34 9.43 -11.01
C LEU A 72 -14.02 10.20 -9.86
N ARG A 73 -13.37 10.33 -8.70
CA ARG A 73 -13.89 11.02 -7.52
C ARG A 73 -12.86 12.02 -6.99
N PRO A 74 -12.80 13.26 -7.51
CA PRO A 74 -11.79 14.24 -7.12
C PRO A 74 -11.78 14.55 -5.60
N LEU A 75 -12.94 14.46 -4.95
CA LEU A 75 -13.06 14.59 -3.49
C LEU A 75 -12.37 13.44 -2.74
N ALA A 76 -12.36 12.22 -3.28
CA ALA A 76 -11.61 11.10 -2.73
C ALA A 76 -10.11 11.36 -2.81
N ILE A 77 -9.62 11.95 -3.90
CA ILE A 77 -8.21 12.32 -4.05
C ILE A 77 -7.82 13.34 -2.98
N LEU A 78 -8.62 14.40 -2.80
CA LEU A 78 -8.36 15.39 -1.75
C LEU A 78 -8.38 14.76 -0.35
N ALA A 79 -9.36 13.90 -0.06
CA ALA A 79 -9.44 13.22 1.23
C ALA A 79 -8.24 12.28 1.47
N THR A 80 -7.82 11.50 0.47
CA THR A 80 -6.59 10.68 0.54
C THR A 80 -5.35 11.54 0.77
N ALA A 81 -5.23 12.69 0.11
CA ALA A 81 -4.10 13.60 0.26
C ALA A 81 -4.02 14.20 1.68
N LEU A 82 -5.16 14.61 2.24
CA LEU A 82 -5.21 15.11 3.62
C LEU A 82 -4.92 14.00 4.64
N SER A 83 -5.41 12.77 4.42
CA SER A 83 -5.03 11.61 5.23
C SER A 83 -3.53 11.33 5.18
N ALA A 84 -2.94 11.32 3.98
CA ALA A 84 -1.51 11.09 3.79
C ALA A 84 -0.68 12.18 4.47
N LEU A 85 -1.12 13.44 4.38
CA LEU A 85 -0.48 14.57 5.05
C LEU A 85 -0.57 14.46 6.59
N ALA A 86 -1.71 14.04 7.13
CA ALA A 86 -1.87 13.77 8.55
C ALA A 86 -0.91 12.67 9.04
N ILE A 87 -0.76 11.59 8.26
CA ILE A 87 0.21 10.51 8.55
C ILE A 87 1.64 11.02 8.47
N ALA A 88 1.98 11.83 7.47
CA ALA A 88 3.30 12.39 7.29
C ALA A 88 3.73 13.28 8.48
N PHE A 89 2.79 13.95 9.15
CA PHE A 89 3.09 14.74 10.35
C PHE A 89 3.49 13.93 11.59
N PHE A 90 3.29 12.61 11.59
CA PHE A 90 3.91 11.75 12.61
C PHE A 90 5.42 11.57 12.40
N ASN A 91 5.93 11.81 11.19
CA ASN A 91 7.35 11.80 10.91
C ASN A 91 8.00 13.13 11.33
N ASP A 92 8.94 13.06 12.28
CA ASP A 92 9.61 14.23 12.85
C ASP A 92 10.36 15.07 11.79
N SER A 93 11.07 14.40 10.87
CA SER A 93 11.81 15.07 9.80
C SER A 93 10.89 15.80 8.83
N PHE A 94 9.75 15.20 8.51
CA PHE A 94 8.74 15.82 7.65
C PHE A 94 8.10 17.03 8.35
N ALA A 95 7.64 16.87 9.59
CA ALA A 95 6.99 17.93 10.35
C ALA A 95 7.92 19.14 10.56
N ALA A 96 9.19 18.92 10.87
CA ALA A 96 10.19 19.98 11.00
C ALA A 96 10.42 20.72 9.67
N SER A 97 10.65 19.96 8.59
CA SER A 97 10.86 20.52 7.25
C SER A 97 9.67 21.34 6.75
N PHE A 98 8.46 20.86 7.01
CA PHE A 98 7.22 21.56 6.68
C PHE A 98 7.10 22.88 7.46
N SER A 99 7.28 22.84 8.79
CA SER A 99 7.23 24.01 9.66
C SER A 99 8.23 25.09 9.23
N GLU A 100 9.45 24.68 8.87
CA GLU A 100 10.47 25.60 8.37
C GLU A 100 10.08 26.24 7.02
N LYS A 101 9.62 25.44 6.06
CA LYS A 101 9.17 25.96 4.75
C LYS A 101 8.01 26.93 4.89
N VAL A 102 7.02 26.61 5.72
CA VAL A 102 5.88 27.49 5.98
C VAL A 102 6.34 28.78 6.64
N THR A 103 7.17 28.69 7.69
CA THR A 103 7.69 29.87 8.40
C THR A 103 8.53 30.77 7.50
N ARG A 104 9.38 30.19 6.63
CA ARG A 104 10.16 30.94 5.64
C ARG A 104 9.26 31.64 4.61
N THR A 105 8.21 30.96 4.16
CA THR A 105 7.24 31.53 3.22
C THR A 105 6.48 32.69 3.86
N VAL A 106 5.93 32.48 5.06
CA VAL A 106 5.21 33.54 5.76
C VAL A 106 6.13 34.71 6.10
N ARG A 107 7.41 34.48 6.43
CA ARG A 107 8.36 35.58 6.66
C ARG A 107 8.49 36.51 5.45
N LYS A 108 8.36 35.99 4.22
CA LYS A 108 8.38 36.81 3.00
C LYS A 108 7.15 37.70 2.87
N PHE A 109 5.99 37.24 3.34
CA PHE A 109 4.73 37.99 3.26
C PHE A 109 4.49 38.91 4.47
N SER A 110 4.77 38.41 5.67
CA SER A 110 4.60 39.13 6.94
C SER A 110 5.62 38.65 7.98
N PRO A 111 6.67 39.44 8.26
CA PRO A 111 7.67 39.08 9.25
C PRO A 111 7.09 39.01 10.67
N HIS A 112 6.07 39.81 10.98
CA HIS A 112 5.39 39.81 12.27
C HIS A 112 4.61 38.51 12.53
N LEU A 113 3.92 37.97 11.52
CA LEU A 113 3.24 36.67 11.65
C LEU A 113 4.24 35.52 11.81
N ALA A 114 5.36 35.56 11.09
CA ALA A 114 6.42 34.56 11.23
C ALA A 114 7.08 34.57 12.62
N ALA A 115 7.12 35.72 13.30
CA ALA A 115 7.59 35.81 14.68
C ALA A 115 6.64 35.10 15.66
N LYS A 116 5.32 35.22 15.46
CA LYS A 116 4.30 34.52 16.26
C LYS A 116 4.28 33.00 16.07
N MET A 117 4.77 32.50 14.93
CA MET A 117 4.87 31.06 14.63
C MET A 117 6.11 30.36 15.21
N ARG A 118 6.96 31.07 15.95
CA ARG A 118 8.11 30.44 16.60
C ARG A 118 7.63 29.52 17.73
N PRO A 119 8.25 28.34 17.91
CA PRO A 119 7.95 27.49 19.06
C PRO A 119 8.23 28.23 20.37
N PRO A 120 7.48 27.94 21.44
CA PRO A 120 7.70 28.54 22.75
C PRO A 120 9.15 28.31 23.19
N HIS A 121 9.80 29.36 23.69
CA HIS A 121 11.20 29.32 24.07
C HIS A 121 11.38 28.37 25.26
N MET A 122 11.90 27.16 25.00
CA MET A 122 12.30 26.25 26.07
C MET A 122 13.71 26.65 26.54
N PRO A 123 13.88 27.10 27.79
CA PRO A 123 15.21 27.41 28.31
C PRO A 123 16.07 26.14 28.28
N VAL A 124 17.20 26.21 27.58
CA VAL A 124 18.19 25.13 27.57
C VAL A 124 18.92 25.16 28.90
N ILE A 125 18.47 24.35 29.86
CA ILE A 125 19.17 24.15 31.13
C ILE A 125 20.35 23.22 30.87
N ARG A 126 21.57 23.78 30.90
CA ARG A 126 22.83 23.05 30.72
C ARG A 126 22.93 21.94 31.79
N GLY A 127 23.10 20.69 31.37
CA GLY A 127 23.29 19.54 32.27
C GLY A 127 22.06 18.66 32.52
N ARG A 128 20.86 19.01 32.02
CA ARG A 128 19.67 18.14 32.12
C ARG A 128 19.49 17.35 30.81
N PRO A 129 19.31 16.02 30.84
CA PRO A 129 18.94 15.27 29.63
C PRO A 129 17.65 15.88 29.06
N SER A 130 17.71 16.27 27.78
CA SER A 130 16.60 16.92 27.08
C SER A 130 15.38 15.99 27.13
N ALA A 131 14.37 16.37 27.91
CA ALA A 131 13.09 15.67 27.92
C ALA A 131 12.56 15.63 26.48
N LYS A 132 12.01 14.47 26.06
CA LYS A 132 11.48 14.15 24.72
C LYS A 132 11.19 15.42 23.90
N LYS A 133 12.02 15.66 22.87
CA LYS A 133 11.91 16.82 21.98
C LYS A 133 10.49 16.88 21.39
N SER A 134 9.65 17.78 21.89
CA SER A 134 8.31 18.00 21.35
C SER A 134 8.44 18.73 20.02
N VAL A 135 7.93 18.11 18.96
CA VAL A 135 7.95 18.68 17.61
C VAL A 135 6.75 19.62 17.46
N TYR A 136 7.05 20.89 17.18
CA TYR A 136 6.07 21.94 16.92
C TYR A 136 6.02 22.26 15.44
N ILE A 137 4.80 22.48 14.94
CA ILE A 137 4.54 22.94 13.59
C ILE A 137 4.00 24.36 13.72
N CYS A 138 4.68 25.36 13.16
CA CYS A 138 4.28 26.77 13.23
C CYS A 138 3.94 27.27 14.65
N GLY A 139 4.64 26.78 15.67
CA GLY A 139 4.46 27.17 17.07
C GLY A 139 3.34 26.42 17.82
N GLN A 140 2.56 25.57 17.13
CA GLN A 140 1.52 24.73 17.73
C GLN A 140 1.99 23.27 17.85
N PRO A 141 1.43 22.49 18.79
CA PRO A 141 1.78 21.07 18.91
C PRO A 141 1.37 20.32 17.63
N ARG A 142 2.23 19.42 17.13
CA ARG A 142 1.97 18.67 15.89
C ARG A 142 0.62 17.95 15.89
N LEU A 143 0.15 17.51 17.05
CA LEU A 143 -1.10 16.78 17.20
C LEU A 143 -2.29 17.60 16.71
N LEU A 144 -2.26 18.93 16.89
CA LEU A 144 -3.32 19.81 16.39
C LEU A 144 -3.44 19.71 14.87
N PHE A 145 -2.33 19.76 14.15
CA PHE A 145 -2.34 19.61 12.69
C PHE A 145 -2.80 18.22 12.27
N VAL A 146 -2.31 17.16 12.94
CA VAL A 146 -2.76 15.79 12.69
C VAL A 146 -4.28 15.68 12.85
N LEU A 147 -4.84 16.23 13.94
CA LEU A 147 -6.28 16.21 14.22
C LEU A 147 -7.09 17.06 13.22
N LEU A 148 -6.58 18.24 12.84
CA LEU A 148 -7.25 19.10 11.87
C LEU A 148 -7.30 18.43 10.48
N PHE A 149 -6.17 17.92 10.00
CA PHE A 149 -6.09 17.25 8.71
C PHE A 149 -6.87 15.92 8.69
N SER A 150 -6.85 15.17 9.80
CA SER A 150 -7.64 13.94 9.91
C SER A 150 -9.14 14.24 9.98
N ALA A 151 -9.58 15.26 10.72
CA ALA A 151 -10.98 15.67 10.77
C ALA A 151 -11.47 16.17 9.41
N ALA A 152 -10.70 17.03 8.72
CA ALA A 152 -11.02 17.50 7.38
C ALA A 152 -11.12 16.34 6.38
N SER A 153 -10.17 15.41 6.43
CA SER A 153 -10.20 14.19 5.62
C SER A 153 -11.45 13.35 5.91
N PHE A 154 -11.75 13.10 7.18
CA PHE A 154 -12.92 12.33 7.60
C PHE A 154 -14.23 12.94 7.10
N LEU A 155 -14.38 14.27 7.25
CA LEU A 155 -15.54 15.00 6.74
C LEU A 155 -15.67 14.87 5.22
N LEU A 156 -14.56 14.97 4.47
CA LEU A 156 -14.58 14.78 3.02
C LEU A 156 -14.96 13.34 2.64
N TRP A 157 -14.42 12.33 3.32
CA TRP A 157 -14.78 10.93 3.10
C TRP A 157 -16.26 10.66 3.35
N TYR A 158 -16.79 11.22 4.44
CA TYR A 158 -18.18 11.03 4.85
C TYR A 158 -19.15 11.79 3.94
N SER A 159 -18.95 13.10 3.76
CA SER A 159 -19.86 13.96 2.97
C SER A 159 -19.93 13.58 1.49
N SER A 160 -18.83 13.08 0.92
CA SER A 160 -18.79 12.72 -0.51
C SER A 160 -19.30 11.30 -0.81
N GLY A 161 -19.56 10.48 0.20
CA GLY A 161 -19.84 9.05 0.01
C GLY A 161 -18.69 8.27 -0.63
N SER A 162 -17.50 8.89 -0.76
CA SER A 162 -16.36 8.29 -1.46
C SER A 162 -15.83 7.05 -0.73
N LEU A 163 -16.04 6.97 0.59
CA LEU A 163 -15.61 5.80 1.37
C LEU A 163 -16.31 4.53 0.87
N LEU A 164 -17.64 4.59 0.71
CA LEU A 164 -18.43 3.48 0.21
C LEU A 164 -18.02 3.14 -1.23
N TYR A 165 -17.81 4.15 -2.07
CA TYR A 165 -17.38 3.94 -3.45
C TYR A 165 -16.01 3.26 -3.56
N VAL A 166 -15.02 3.72 -2.79
CA VAL A 166 -13.68 3.11 -2.75
C VAL A 166 -13.75 1.70 -2.16
N SER A 167 -14.61 1.45 -1.16
CA SER A 167 -14.81 0.08 -0.64
C SER A 167 -15.41 -0.87 -1.68
N TRP A 168 -16.36 -0.39 -2.49
CA TRP A 168 -16.90 -1.16 -3.62
C TRP A 168 -15.84 -1.39 -4.69
N ALA A 169 -15.05 -0.37 -5.03
CA ALA A 169 -13.94 -0.52 -5.97
C ALA A 169 -12.91 -1.56 -5.49
N TYR A 170 -12.60 -1.57 -4.20
CA TYR A 170 -11.74 -2.58 -3.59
C TYR A 170 -12.35 -3.98 -3.68
N ALA A 171 -13.63 -4.14 -3.30
CA ALA A 171 -14.33 -5.41 -3.42
C ALA A 171 -14.37 -5.93 -4.87
N ILE A 172 -14.65 -5.04 -5.83
CA ILE A 172 -14.63 -5.35 -7.26
C ILE A 172 -13.23 -5.77 -7.70
N SER A 173 -12.18 -5.10 -7.23
CA SER A 173 -10.79 -5.43 -7.60
C SER A 173 -10.38 -6.83 -7.13
N ILE A 174 -10.77 -7.21 -5.91
CA ILE A 174 -10.56 -8.57 -5.38
C ILE A 174 -11.39 -9.56 -6.19
N PHE A 175 -12.66 -9.25 -6.43
CA PHE A 175 -13.56 -10.12 -7.18
C PHE A 175 -13.04 -10.41 -8.59
N VAL A 176 -12.64 -9.38 -9.34
CA VAL A 176 -12.04 -9.52 -10.67
C VAL A 176 -10.75 -10.34 -10.62
N THR A 177 -9.92 -10.14 -9.60
CA THR A 177 -8.69 -10.92 -9.39
C THR A 177 -9.00 -12.40 -9.18
N VAL A 178 -9.94 -12.73 -8.29
CA VAL A 178 -10.37 -14.10 -8.02
C VAL A 178 -11.01 -14.73 -9.25
N LEU A 179 -11.88 -14.01 -9.96
CA LEU A 179 -12.48 -14.48 -11.21
C LEU A 179 -11.43 -14.79 -12.28
N HIS A 180 -10.50 -13.87 -12.50
CA HIS A 180 -9.41 -14.06 -13.44
C HIS A 180 -8.58 -15.28 -13.06
N ALA A 181 -8.14 -15.38 -11.80
CA ALA A 181 -7.35 -16.51 -11.33
C ALA A 181 -8.11 -17.86 -11.39
N SER A 182 -9.44 -17.83 -11.25
CA SER A 182 -10.32 -19.01 -11.31
C SER A 182 -10.46 -19.56 -12.73
N PHE A 183 -10.68 -18.69 -13.72
CA PHE A 183 -10.95 -19.09 -15.09
C PHE A 183 -9.69 -19.18 -15.96
N ARG A 184 -8.59 -18.52 -15.57
CA ARG A 184 -7.34 -18.57 -16.32
C ARG A 184 -6.80 -20.00 -16.35
N THR A 185 -6.49 -20.49 -17.55
CA THR A 185 -5.85 -21.81 -17.68
C THR A 185 -4.41 -21.76 -17.17
N PRO A 186 -4.00 -22.70 -16.30
CA PRO A 186 -2.65 -22.70 -15.76
C PRO A 186 -1.68 -22.98 -16.91
N ASN A 187 -0.70 -22.08 -17.09
CA ASN A 187 0.28 -22.18 -18.17
C ASN A 187 1.28 -23.32 -17.89
N LEU A 188 1.75 -24.00 -18.95
CA LEU A 188 2.87 -24.95 -18.85
C LEU A 188 4.11 -24.26 -18.26
N LYS A 189 4.36 -23.00 -18.63
CA LYS A 189 5.43 -22.15 -18.07
C LYS A 189 5.25 -21.87 -16.57
N ALA A 190 4.00 -21.72 -16.13
CA ALA A 190 3.68 -21.56 -14.72
C ALA A 190 3.98 -22.83 -13.92
N ARG A 191 3.63 -24.00 -14.47
CA ARG A 191 3.97 -25.31 -13.89
C ARG A 191 5.48 -25.57 -13.88
N LEU A 192 6.19 -25.25 -14.97
CA LEU A 192 7.64 -25.39 -15.08
C LEU A 192 8.40 -24.48 -14.12
N ASN A 193 7.96 -23.23 -13.95
CA ASN A 193 8.56 -22.33 -12.96
C ASN A 193 8.37 -22.83 -11.53
N THR A 194 7.23 -23.45 -11.22
CA THR A 194 7.03 -24.07 -9.90
C THR A 194 8.01 -25.23 -9.70
N PHE A 195 8.15 -26.12 -10.68
CA PHE A 195 9.16 -27.20 -10.60
C PHE A 195 10.58 -26.65 -10.46
N ARG A 196 10.95 -25.61 -11.22
CA ARG A 196 12.27 -24.96 -11.12
C ARG A 196 12.52 -24.37 -9.72
N GLU A 197 11.50 -23.82 -9.08
CA GLU A 197 11.60 -23.30 -7.71
C GLU A 197 11.74 -24.42 -6.68
N GLU A 198 10.98 -25.53 -6.81
CA GLU A 198 11.14 -26.75 -6.00
C GLU A 198 12.57 -27.32 -6.14
N PHE A 199 13.07 -27.48 -7.37
CA PHE A 199 14.45 -27.91 -7.62
C PHE A 199 15.48 -26.99 -6.97
N ARG A 200 15.28 -25.66 -7.06
CA ARG A 200 16.17 -24.69 -6.39
C ARG A 200 16.10 -24.77 -4.86
N ALA A 201 14.93 -25.06 -4.30
CA ALA A 201 14.77 -25.21 -2.85
C ALA A 201 15.48 -26.48 -2.36
N VAL A 202 15.28 -27.61 -3.04
CA VAL A 202 16.00 -28.87 -2.76
C VAL A 202 17.51 -28.67 -2.88
N TRP A 203 17.98 -28.02 -3.95
CA TRP A 203 19.41 -27.79 -4.15
C TRP A 203 20.03 -26.88 -3.09
N ARG A 204 19.31 -25.84 -2.63
CA ARG A 204 19.78 -24.98 -1.52
C ARG A 204 19.95 -25.77 -0.22
N ASN A 205 19.00 -26.64 0.11
CA ASN A 205 19.11 -27.50 1.29
C ASN A 205 20.31 -28.46 1.21
N TYR A 206 20.67 -28.94 0.02
CA TYR A 206 21.89 -29.75 -0.17
C TYR A 206 23.18 -28.94 -0.05
N SER A 207 23.19 -27.66 -0.40
CA SER A 207 24.39 -26.80 -0.31
C SER A 207 24.66 -26.25 1.09
N GLU A 208 23.69 -26.33 1.99
CA GLU A 208 23.82 -25.91 3.41
C GLU A 208 24.20 -27.06 4.35
N LEU A 209 24.34 -28.29 3.82
CA LEU A 209 24.91 -29.47 4.48
C LEU A 209 26.41 -29.60 4.18
#